data_AF-A0A355E5H2-F1
#
_entry.id   AF-A0A355E5H2-F1
#
_cell.length_a   1.000
_cell.length_b   1.000
_cell.length_c   1.000
_cell.angle_alpha   90.00
_cell.angle_beta   90.00
_cell.angle_gamma   90.00
#
_symmetry.space_group_name_H-M   'P 1'
#
loop_
_entity.id
_entity.type
_entity.pdbx_description
1 polymer ?
#
loop_
_entity_poly.entity_id
_entity_poly.type
_entity_poly.pdbx_seq_one_letter_code
_entity_poly.pdbx_strand_id
1 'polypeptide(L)'
;MLLATALLFALQSAPDARAAAPVSTGTAVSAAPAVQTSTRTAPSGPPASEFQVLKESVRQDQNAIRRARYALQRARQRADAGAAAQAEKRLQEAKESLKRHRIRMRELLWPKPKPGAAEKPRG
;
A
#
# COMPACT_ATOMS: atom_id res chain seq x y z
N MET A 1 2.23 37.48 53.35
CA MET A 1 1.37 36.33 53.70
C MET A 1 1.74 35.21 52.72
N LEU A 2 2.24 34.05 53.15
CA LEU A 2 1.53 32.96 53.87
C LEU A 2 0.40 32.39 52.98
N LEU A 3 0.28 31.10 52.62
CA LEU A 3 1.03 29.84 52.85
C LEU A 3 0.93 29.02 51.53
N ALA A 4 1.79 28.07 51.12
CA ALA A 4 2.46 26.95 51.79
C ALA A 4 1.52 25.83 52.29
N THR A 5 1.20 24.86 51.42
CA THR A 5 0.58 23.58 51.83
C THR A 5 1.34 22.41 51.21
N ALA A 6 2.07 21.68 52.07
CA ALA A 6 2.81 20.47 51.69
C ALA A 6 2.13 19.23 52.29
N LEU A 7 2.14 18.13 51.52
CA LEU A 7 1.81 16.76 51.94
C LEU A 7 2.35 15.88 50.80
N LEU A 8 3.46 15.14 50.90
CA LEU A 8 4.18 14.60 52.06
C LEU A 8 3.38 13.52 52.81
N PHE A 9 3.27 12.37 52.15
CA PHE A 9 3.21 11.08 52.82
C PHE A 9 4.40 10.23 52.31
N ALA A 10 5.05 9.53 53.22
CA ALA A 10 6.29 8.79 53.00
C ALA A 10 6.21 7.42 53.71
N LEU A 11 7.23 6.56 53.51
CA LEU A 11 7.32 5.18 54.03
C LEU A 11 6.29 4.24 53.33
N GLN A 12 6.49 2.93 53.14
CA GLN A 12 7.52 1.95 53.55
C GLN A 12 7.43 0.77 52.53
N SER A 13 8.41 -0.12 52.28
CA SER A 13 9.68 -0.48 52.95
C SER A 13 10.73 -1.00 51.93
N ALA A 14 11.97 -1.20 52.38
CA ALA A 14 12.90 -2.24 51.90
C ALA A 14 12.88 -3.43 52.91
N PRO A 15 13.60 -4.58 52.76
CA PRO A 15 14.60 -4.93 51.75
C PRO A 15 14.48 -6.39 51.21
N ASP A 16 15.57 -6.82 50.56
CA ASP A 16 16.20 -8.15 50.64
C ASP A 16 16.11 -9.17 49.51
N ALA A 17 17.21 -9.91 49.44
CA ALA A 17 17.71 -10.71 48.34
C ALA A 17 16.87 -11.95 48.00
N ARG A 18 16.90 -12.30 46.70
CA ARG A 18 17.14 -13.71 46.34
C ARG A 18 17.97 -13.84 45.07
N ALA A 19 19.00 -14.67 45.17
CA ALA A 19 19.95 -14.93 44.10
C ALA A 19 19.36 -15.83 43.00
N ALA A 20 19.73 -15.58 41.74
CA ALA A 20 20.04 -16.60 40.75
C ALA A 20 20.70 -15.96 39.51
N ALA A 21 22.01 -16.13 39.36
CA ALA A 21 22.65 -16.14 38.05
C ALA A 21 22.72 -17.61 37.55
N PRO A 22 23.23 -17.88 36.34
CA PRO A 22 22.55 -17.59 35.09
C PRO A 22 22.25 -18.89 34.31
N VAL A 23 21.13 -18.95 33.59
CA VAL A 23 20.88 -20.02 32.60
C VAL A 23 20.83 -19.44 31.20
N SER A 24 21.99 -19.48 30.54
CA SER A 24 22.12 -19.25 29.11
C SER A 24 21.59 -20.48 28.34
N THR A 25 20.27 -20.63 28.29
CA THR A 25 19.64 -21.62 27.40
C THR A 25 19.76 -21.11 25.98
N GLY A 26 20.83 -21.53 25.29
CA GLY A 26 21.09 -21.21 23.90
C GLY A 26 20.02 -21.79 22.99
N THR A 27 18.90 -21.09 22.82
CA THR A 27 17.90 -21.39 21.79
C THR A 27 18.43 -20.87 20.46
N ALA A 28 19.35 -21.62 19.87
CA ALA A 28 19.71 -21.48 18.46
C ALA A 28 18.50 -21.91 17.61
N VAL A 29 17.49 -21.03 17.52
CA VAL A 29 16.47 -21.12 16.49
C VAL A 29 17.19 -20.85 15.18
N SER A 30 17.68 -21.92 14.56
CA SER A 30 18.00 -21.93 13.14
C SER A 30 16.69 -21.72 12.39
N ALA A 31 16.30 -20.45 12.30
CA ALA A 31 15.19 -19.97 11.51
C ALA A 31 15.62 -20.06 10.04
N ALA A 32 15.73 -21.28 9.54
CA ALA A 32 15.71 -21.54 8.11
C ALA A 32 14.46 -20.84 7.59
N PRO A 33 14.59 -19.77 6.76
CA PRO A 33 13.42 -19.18 6.14
C PRO A 33 12.87 -20.27 5.22
N ALA A 34 11.77 -20.91 5.65
CA ALA A 34 11.06 -21.84 4.81
C ALA A 34 10.72 -21.10 3.53
N VAL A 35 11.42 -21.44 2.46
CA VAL A 35 11.25 -20.81 1.15
C VAL A 35 9.88 -21.28 0.67
N GLN A 36 8.86 -20.54 1.06
CA GLN A 36 7.53 -20.64 0.49
C GLN A 36 7.64 -20.08 -0.93
N THR A 37 8.20 -20.90 -1.80
CA THR A 37 7.97 -20.86 -3.24
C THR A 37 6.49 -21.15 -3.44
N SER A 38 5.64 -20.17 -3.12
CA SER A 38 4.27 -20.15 -3.59
C SER A 38 4.36 -20.11 -5.09
N THR A 39 4.31 -21.29 -5.70
CA THR A 39 4.01 -21.52 -7.10
C THR A 39 2.65 -20.90 -7.35
N ARG A 40 2.67 -19.59 -7.62
CA ARG A 40 1.55 -18.83 -8.13
C ARG A 40 1.14 -19.49 -9.42
N THR A 41 0.14 -20.36 -9.34
CA THR A 41 -0.48 -21.05 -10.46
C THR A 41 -0.78 -20.00 -11.52
N ALA A 42 0.03 -19.97 -12.57
CA ALA A 42 -0.29 -19.16 -13.74
C ALA A 42 -1.59 -19.74 -14.30
N PRO A 43 -2.68 -18.97 -14.40
CA PRO A 43 -3.92 -19.50 -14.95
C PRO A 43 -3.64 -19.88 -16.41
N SER A 44 -3.64 -21.18 -16.69
CA SER A 44 -3.45 -21.78 -18.02
C SER A 44 -4.71 -21.63 -18.87
N GLY A 45 -5.24 -20.40 -18.92
CA GLY A 45 -6.27 -20.01 -19.87
C GLY A 45 -5.65 -19.53 -21.19
N PRO A 46 -6.46 -19.36 -22.25
CA PRO A 46 -6.01 -18.65 -23.44
C PRO A 46 -5.50 -17.25 -23.05
N PRO A 47 -4.55 -16.66 -23.80
CA PRO A 47 -4.00 -15.35 -23.49
C PRO A 47 -5.15 -14.34 -23.37
N ALA A 48 -5.32 -13.78 -22.17
CA ALA A 48 -6.38 -12.82 -21.90
C ALA A 48 -6.29 -11.69 -22.93
N SER A 49 -7.39 -11.39 -23.62
CA SER A 49 -7.39 -10.37 -24.65
C SER A 49 -6.90 -9.03 -24.07
N GLU A 50 -6.23 -8.21 -24.88
CA GLU A 50 -5.63 -6.95 -24.41
C GLU A 50 -6.63 -6.08 -23.62
N PHE A 51 -7.90 -6.12 -24.03
CA PHE A 51 -9.01 -5.50 -23.32
C PHE A 51 -9.27 -6.06 -21.90
N GLN A 52 -9.21 -7.39 -21.71
CA GLN A 52 -9.35 -8.00 -20.38
C GLN A 52 -8.18 -7.62 -19.47
N VAL A 53 -6.95 -7.61 -20.00
CA VAL A 53 -5.76 -7.16 -19.27
C VAL A 53 -5.93 -5.71 -18.82
N LEU A 54 -6.30 -4.81 -19.75
CA LEU A 54 -6.54 -3.39 -19.45
C LEU A 54 -7.68 -3.17 -18.44
N LYS A 55 -8.75 -3.97 -18.51
CA LYS A 55 -9.86 -3.90 -17.54
C LYS A 55 -9.40 -4.23 -16.12
N GLU A 56 -8.53 -5.23 -15.96
CA GLU A 56 -7.95 -5.58 -14.66
C GLU A 56 -6.89 -4.55 -14.22
N SER A 57 -6.07 -4.00 -15.13
CA SER A 57 -5.17 -2.86 -14.81
C SER A 57 -5.94 -1.63 -14.30
N VAL A 58 -7.05 -1.26 -14.96
CA VAL A 58 -7.94 -0.17 -14.52
C VAL A 58 -8.51 -0.44 -13.13
N ARG A 59 -8.86 -1.69 -12.81
CA ARG A 59 -9.34 -2.09 -11.47
C ARG A 59 -8.23 -1.98 -10.42
N GLN A 60 -7.00 -2.37 -10.77
CA GLN A 60 -5.83 -2.26 -9.90
C GLN A 60 -5.49 -0.79 -9.60
N ASP A 61 -5.52 0.08 -10.60
CA ASP A 61 -5.31 1.52 -10.41
C ASP A 61 -6.37 2.15 -9.49
N GLN A 62 -7.65 1.79 -9.65
CA GLN A 62 -8.73 2.25 -8.77
C GLN A 62 -8.51 1.80 -7.32
N ASN A 63 -8.02 0.57 -7.11
CA ASN A 63 -7.66 0.06 -5.79
C ASN A 63 -6.41 0.77 -5.23
N ALA A 64 -5.41 1.08 -6.06
CA ALA A 64 -4.24 1.86 -5.67
C ALA A 64 -4.62 3.29 -5.23
N ILE A 65 -5.47 3.98 -6.00
CA ILE A 65 -6.05 5.29 -5.63
C ILE A 65 -6.78 5.21 -4.28
N ARG A 66 -7.58 4.17 -4.05
CA ARG A 66 -8.31 3.97 -2.79
C ARG A 66 -7.35 3.77 -1.60
N ARG A 67 -6.33 2.92 -1.77
CA ARG A 67 -5.29 2.68 -0.75
C ARG A 67 -4.46 3.93 -0.46
N ALA A 68 -4.07 4.69 -1.49
CA ALA A 68 -3.31 5.92 -1.33
C ALA A 68 -4.12 7.01 -0.60
N ARG A 69 -5.42 7.16 -0.90
CA ARG A 69 -6.32 8.06 -0.15
C ARG A 69 -6.42 7.67 1.33
N TYR A 70 -6.57 6.38 1.63
CA TYR A 70 -6.63 5.90 3.02
C TYR A 70 -5.31 6.11 3.77
N ALA A 71 -4.17 5.85 3.12
CA ALA A 71 -2.85 6.11 3.67
C ALA A 71 -2.64 7.62 3.95
N LEU A 72 -3.09 8.48 3.04
CA LEU A 72 -3.04 9.94 3.21
C LEU A 72 -3.89 10.41 4.39
N GLN A 73 -5.11 9.88 4.54
CA GLN A 73 -5.97 10.17 5.69
C GLN A 73 -5.32 9.74 7.01
N ARG A 74 -4.78 8.51 7.07
CA ARG A 74 -4.03 7.99 8.23
C ARG A 74 -2.79 8.81 8.57
N ALA A 75 -2.05 9.27 7.56
CA ALA A 75 -0.85 10.10 7.76
C ALA A 75 -1.23 11.47 8.33
N ARG A 76 -2.24 12.13 7.77
CA ARG A 76 -2.77 13.41 8.27
C ARG A 76 -3.32 13.30 9.71
N GLN A 77 -4.01 12.22 10.04
CA GLN A 77 -4.46 11.94 11.42
C GLN A 77 -3.31 11.76 12.42
N ARG A 78 -2.13 11.36 11.96
CA ARG A 78 -0.91 11.18 12.78
C ARG A 78 0.03 12.39 12.75
N ALA A 79 -0.34 13.46 12.04
CA ALA A 79 0.55 14.57 11.69
C ALA A 79 1.88 14.16 11.01
N ASP A 80 1.91 13.00 10.35
CA ASP A 80 3.09 12.46 9.68
C ASP A 80 3.20 13.04 8.26
N ALA A 81 3.97 14.13 8.14
CA ALA A 81 4.22 14.81 6.88
C ALA A 81 4.95 13.93 5.85
N GLY A 82 5.85 13.04 6.29
CA GLY A 82 6.61 12.14 5.41
C GLY A 82 5.71 11.09 4.78
N ALA A 83 4.88 10.42 5.58
CA ALA A 83 3.88 9.48 5.08
C ALA A 83 2.81 10.16 4.21
N ALA A 84 2.43 11.41 4.53
CA ALA A 84 1.48 12.17 3.73
C ALA A 84 2.03 12.46 2.33
N ALA A 85 3.26 12.99 2.21
CA ALA A 85 3.91 13.26 0.94
C ALA A 85 4.09 11.97 0.08
N GLN A 86 4.48 10.85 0.71
CA GLN A 86 4.56 9.55 0.02
C GLN A 86 3.18 9.06 -0.48
N ALA A 87 2.13 9.24 0.32
CA ALA A 87 0.78 8.86 -0.07
C ALA A 87 0.22 9.74 -1.20
N GLU A 88 0.55 11.04 -1.22
CA GLU A 88 0.19 11.97 -2.30
C GLU A 88 0.92 11.63 -3.61
N LYS A 89 2.22 11.33 -3.56
CA LYS A 89 2.97 10.84 -4.73
C LYS A 89 2.35 9.58 -5.32
N ARG A 90 2.10 8.56 -4.50
CA ARG A 90 1.44 7.31 -4.94
C ARG A 90 0.02 7.55 -5.49
N LEU A 91 -0.71 8.52 -4.94
CA LEU A 91 -2.04 8.90 -5.43
C LEU A 91 -1.97 9.56 -6.81
N GLN A 92 -0.94 10.36 -7.09
CA GLN A 92 -0.72 10.95 -8.40
C GLN A 92 -0.32 9.88 -9.44
N GLU A 93 0.67 9.04 -9.14
CA GLU A 93 1.13 7.96 -10.01
C GLU A 93 -0.02 7.02 -10.41
N ALA A 94 -0.89 6.65 -9.46
CA ALA A 94 -2.05 5.79 -9.71
C ALA A 94 -3.14 6.49 -10.56
N LYS A 95 -3.32 7.81 -10.44
CA LYS A 95 -4.22 8.58 -11.33
C LYS A 95 -3.68 8.65 -12.76
N GLU A 96 -2.37 8.84 -12.92
CA GLU A 96 -1.72 8.90 -14.24
C GLU A 96 -1.75 7.53 -14.94
N SER A 97 -1.51 6.46 -14.19
CA SER A 97 -1.73 5.06 -14.63
C SER A 97 -3.17 4.85 -15.11
N LEU A 98 -4.17 5.18 -14.28
CA LEU A 98 -5.59 5.07 -14.63
C LEU A 98 -5.95 5.85 -15.88
N LYS A 99 -5.40 7.05 -16.07
CA LYS A 99 -5.61 7.88 -17.26
C LYS A 99 -5.06 7.17 -18.51
N ARG A 100 -3.83 6.64 -18.45
CA ARG A 100 -3.21 5.92 -19.57
C ARG A 100 -3.99 4.66 -19.95
N HIS A 101 -4.35 3.81 -18.98
CA HIS A 101 -5.13 2.60 -19.25
C HIS A 101 -6.53 2.91 -19.79
N ARG A 102 -7.20 3.96 -19.32
CA ARG A 102 -8.50 4.41 -19.87
C ARG A 102 -8.39 4.94 -21.30
N ILE A 103 -7.31 5.63 -21.65
CA ILE A 103 -7.07 6.08 -23.03
C ILE A 103 -6.89 4.87 -23.94
N ARG A 104 -5.99 3.93 -23.60
CA ARG A 104 -5.75 2.72 -24.39
C ARG A 104 -6.99 1.83 -24.52
N MET A 105 -7.77 1.69 -23.44
CA MET A 105 -9.05 0.98 -23.47
C MET A 105 -10.09 1.67 -24.36
N ARG A 106 -10.07 3.00 -24.47
CA ARG A 106 -10.93 3.75 -25.41
C ARG A 106 -10.45 3.57 -26.85
N GLU A 107 -9.15 3.56 -27.11
CA GLU A 107 -8.56 3.36 -28.43
C GLU A 107 -8.88 1.98 -29.02
N LEU A 108 -8.93 0.94 -28.17
CA LEU A 108 -9.36 -0.41 -28.57
C LEU A 108 -10.86 -0.51 -28.88
N LEU A 109 -11.72 0.22 -28.16
CA LEU A 109 -13.18 0.19 -28.34
C LEU A 109 -13.67 1.12 -29.46
N TRP A 110 -13.02 2.27 -29.64
CA TRP A 110 -13.29 3.25 -30.68
C TRP A 110 -11.97 3.63 -31.38
N PRO A 111 -11.46 2.76 -32.28
CA PRO A 111 -10.39 3.15 -33.18
C PRO A 111 -10.89 4.33 -34.02
N LYS A 112 -10.16 5.45 -34.00
CA LYS A 112 -10.49 6.60 -34.84
C LYS A 112 -10.47 6.15 -36.31
N PRO A 113 -11.50 6.49 -37.12
CA PRO A 113 -11.45 6.21 -38.55
C PRO A 113 -10.20 6.87 -39.15
N LYS A 114 -9.46 6.12 -39.98
CA LYS A 114 -8.28 6.67 -40.66
C LYS A 114 -8.71 7.86 -41.52
N PRO A 115 -8.04 9.03 -41.41
CA PRO A 115 -8.26 10.11 -42.36
C PRO A 115 -7.87 9.60 -43.75
N GLY A 116 -8.83 9.60 -44.69
CA GLY A 116 -8.70 8.99 -46.01
C GLY A 116 -9.64 7.80 -46.31
N ALA A 117 -10.42 7.31 -45.34
CA ALA A 117 -11.40 6.24 -45.56
C ALA A 117 -12.75 6.72 -46.16
N ALA A 118 -12.90 8.01 -46.44
CA ALA A 118 -14.20 8.64 -46.74
C ALA A 118 -14.14 9.55 -47.98
N GLU A 119 -13.78 8.98 -49.14
CA GLU A 119 -14.20 9.51 -50.44
C GLU A 119 -14.14 8.41 -51.52
N LYS A 120 -15.21 7.63 -51.62
CA LYS A 120 -15.59 7.04 -52.91
C LYS A 120 -16.53 8.05 -53.58
N PRO A 121 -16.13 8.70 -54.69
CA PRO A 121 -17.08 9.48 -55.46
C PRO A 121 -18.18 8.54 -55.94
N ARG A 122 -19.44 8.92 -55.71
CA ARG A 122 -20.57 8.29 -56.39
C ARG A 122 -20.60 8.86 -57.80
N GLY A 123 -20.15 8.07 -58.77
CA GLY A 123 -20.53 8.25 -60.18
C GLY A 123 -22.00 7.86 -60.39
#